data_AF-A0A822BS02-F1
#
_entry.id   AF-A0A822BS02-F1
#
_cell.length_a   1.000
_cell.length_b   1.000
_cell.length_c   1.000
_cell.angle_alpha   90.00
_cell.angle_beta   90.00
_cell.angle_gamma   90.00
#
_symmetry.space_group_name_H-M   'P 1'
#
loop_
_entity.id
_entity.type
_entity.pdbx_description
1 polymer ?
#
loop_
_entity_poly.entity_id
_entity_poly.type
_entity_poly.pdbx_seq_one_letter_code
_entity_poly.pdbx_strand_id
1 'polypeptide(L)' 'QSMARELGPQGIHVAHIVIDGGIHSPNQAESQPDKDIDSFLNSDAIAETYWQLHIQPRSTWTQELDLRPSVEQF' A
#
# COMPACT_ATOMS: atom_id res chain seq x y z
N GLN A 1 -0.56 9.82 12.42
CA GLN A 1 -1.72 10.74 12.51
C GLN A 1 -1.35 12.16 12.98
N SER A 2 -0.47 12.37 13.98
CA SER A 2 -0.07 13.74 14.41
C SER A 2 0.57 14.58 13.29
N MET A 3 1.50 14.00 12.53
CA MET A 3 2.16 14.67 11.41
C MET A 3 1.16 15.21 10.37
N ALA A 4 0.12 14.44 10.04
CA ALA A 4 -0.86 14.87 9.05
C ALA A 4 -1.67 16.10 9.50
N ARG A 5 -1.96 16.22 10.81
CA ARG A 5 -2.63 17.39 11.39
C ARG A 5 -1.74 18.63 11.41
N GLU A 6 -0.45 18.44 11.68
CA GLU A 6 0.51 19.54 11.80
C GLU A 6 0.99 20.06 10.45
N LEU A 7 1.24 19.15 9.50
CA LEU A 7 1.87 19.47 8.22
C LEU A 7 0.85 19.70 7.08
N GLY A 8 -0.38 19.18 7.22
CA GLY A 8 -1.45 19.39 6.24
C GLY A 8 -1.73 20.86 5.91
N PRO A 9 -1.87 21.77 6.91
CA PRO A 9 -2.03 23.21 6.67
C PRO A 9 -0.85 23.85 5.91
N GLN A 10 0.33 23.26 6.01
CA GLN A 10 1.55 23.70 5.32
C GLN A 10 1.63 23.17 3.88
N GLY A 11 0.64 22.39 3.44
CA GLY A 11 0.61 21.82 2.10
C GLY A 11 1.44 20.55 1.95
N ILE A 12 1.69 19.82 3.04
CA ILE A 12 2.36 18.52 3.01
C ILE A 12 1.29 17.42 3.18
N HIS A 13 1.21 16.54 2.19
CA HIS A 13 0.36 15.35 2.24
C HIS A 13 1.05 14.25 3.04
N VAL A 14 0.47 13.84 4.16
CA VAL A 14 0.98 12.72 4.97
C VAL A 14 -0.05 11.59 4.92
N ALA A 15 0.32 10.46 4.33
CA ALA A 15 -0.48 9.24 4.30
C ALA A 15 0.22 8.12 5.08
N HIS A 16 -0.57 7.29 5.78
CA HIS A 16 -0.11 6.06 6.42
C HIS A 16 -0.56 4.86 5.57
N ILE A 17 0.40 4.09 5.05
CA ILE A 17 0.10 2.93 4.21
C ILE A 17 0.44 1.68 5.01
N VAL A 18 -0.57 0.88 5.32
CA VAL A 18 -0.43 -0.42 5.96
C VAL A 18 -0.31 -1.47 4.87
N ILE A 19 0.78 -2.24 4.90
CA ILE A 19 1.00 -3.38 4.00
C ILE A 19 0.93 -4.62 4.87
N ASP A 20 -0.19 -5.32 4.79
CA ASP A 20 -0.47 -6.52 5.59
C ASP A 20 -0.52 -7.72 4.66
N GLY A 21 0.63 -8.36 4.47
CA GLY A 21 0.79 -9.48 3.56
C GLY A 21 2.22 -9.62 3.03
N GLY A 22 2.54 -10.81 2.51
CA GLY A 22 3.81 -11.02 1.82
C GLY A 22 3.81 -10.31 0.46
N ILE A 23 4.88 -9.59 0.14
CA ILE A 23 5.07 -9.00 -1.20
C ILE A 23 5.75 -10.04 -2.09
N HIS A 24 5.19 -10.27 -3.29
CA HIS A 24 5.77 -11.19 -4.25
C HIS A 24 7.15 -10.68 -4.69
N SER A 25 8.18 -11.51 -4.51
CA SER A 25 9.55 -11.25 -4.95
C SER A 25 10.01 -12.40 -5.85
N PRO A 26 10.76 -12.14 -6.94
CA PRO A 26 11.28 -13.19 -7.82
C PRO A 26 12.02 -14.30 -7.05
N ASN A 27 12.76 -13.96 -5.99
CA ASN A 27 13.49 -14.93 -5.18
C ASN A 27 12.59 -15.77 -4.25
N GLN A 28 11.39 -15.29 -3.90
CA GLN A 28 10.42 -16.04 -3.09
C GLN A 28 9.64 -17.06 -3.93
N ALA A 29 9.42 -16.78 -5.22
CA ALA A 29 8.75 -17.69 -6.14
C ALA A 29 9.50 -19.03 -6.28
N GLU A 30 10.84 -19.00 -6.26
CA GLU A 30 11.67 -20.21 -6.29
C GLU A 30 11.61 -21.04 -4.99
N SER A 31 11.33 -20.39 -3.86
CA SER A 31 11.31 -21.03 -2.54
C SER A 31 9.94 -21.58 -2.14
N GLN A 32 8.86 -21.11 -2.77
CA GLN A 32 7.47 -21.49 -2.47
C GLN A 32 6.64 -21.67 -3.76
N PRO A 33 6.97 -22.66 -4.61
CA PRO A 33 6.32 -22.85 -5.90
C PRO A 33 4.84 -23.25 -5.81
N ASP A 34 4.40 -23.82 -4.68
CA ASP A 34 3.03 -24.30 -4.46
C ASP A 34 2.08 -23.26 -3.85
N LYS A 35 2.57 -22.05 -3.51
CA LYS A 35 1.68 -21.00 -3.00
C LYS A 35 0.98 -20.29 -4.15
N ASP A 36 -0.33 -20.12 -3.99
CA ASP A 36 -1.15 -19.31 -4.91
C ASP A 36 -0.59 -17.88 -4.99
N ILE A 37 -0.42 -17.37 -6.21
CA ILE A 37 0.09 -16.03 -6.44
C ILE A 37 -0.83 -14.96 -5.85
N ASP A 38 -2.13 -15.26 -5.77
CA ASP A 38 -3.15 -14.40 -5.18
C ASP A 38 -3.03 -14.30 -3.64
N SER A 39 -2.17 -15.11 -3.01
CA SER A 39 -1.80 -15.01 -1.59
C SER A 39 -0.73 -13.95 -1.29
N PHE A 40 -0.18 -13.31 -2.32
CA PHE A 40 0.83 -12.27 -2.19
C PHE A 40 0.33 -10.94 -2.75
N LEU A 41 0.87 -9.85 -2.20
CA LEU A 41 0.73 -8.53 -2.76
C LEU A 41 1.66 -8.35 -3.97
N ASN A 42 1.13 -7.78 -5.04
CA ASN A 42 1.90 -7.42 -6.22
C ASN A 42 2.63 -6.07 -6.01
N SER A 43 3.95 -6.04 -6.21
CA SER A 43 4.78 -4.83 -6.01
C SER A 43 4.40 -3.68 -6.93
N ASP A 44 4.03 -3.95 -8.17
CA ASP A 44 3.63 -2.93 -9.14
C ASP A 44 2.27 -2.31 -8.75
N ALA A 45 1.35 -3.13 -8.23
CA ALA A 45 0.08 -2.64 -7.69
C ALA A 45 0.28 -1.77 -6.42
N ILE A 46 1.22 -2.15 -5.55
CA ILE A 46 1.62 -1.30 -4.41
C ILE A 46 2.18 0.04 -4.92
N ALA A 47 3.08 0.01 -5.90
CA ALA A 47 3.68 1.21 -6.48
C ALA A 47 2.63 2.14 -7.12
N GLU A 48 1.67 1.58 -7.87
CA GLU A 48 0.55 2.32 -8.43
C GLU A 48 -0.30 2.98 -7.34
N THR A 49 -0.51 2.30 -6.20
CA THR A 49 -1.21 2.88 -5.06
C THR A 49 -0.49 4.11 -4.50
N TYR A 50 0.85 4.05 -4.37
CA TYR A 50 1.65 5.22 -3.98
C TYR A 50 1.57 6.34 -5.01
N TRP A 51 1.58 6.00 -6.31
CA TRP A 51 1.44 6.99 -7.37
C TRP A 51 0.09 7.71 -7.28
N GLN A 52 -1.00 6.96 -7.08
CA GLN A 52 -2.33 7.52 -6.90
C GLN A 52 -2.40 8.46 -5.71
N LEU A 53 -1.77 8.12 -4.57
CA LEU A 53 -1.66 9.01 -3.42
C LEU A 53 -0.90 10.29 -3.76
N HIS A 54 0.23 10.18 -4.46
CA HIS A 54 1.08 11.31 -4.82
C HIS A 54 0.35 12.35 -5.69
N ILE A 55 -0.51 11.91 -6.60
CA ILE A 55 -1.22 12.79 -7.55
C ILE A 55 -2.57 13.31 -7.02
N GLN A 56 -2.97 12.98 -5.79
CA GLN A 56 -4.26 13.44 -5.25
C GLN A 56 -4.33 14.97 -5.15
N PRO A 57 -5.46 15.57 -5.54
CA PRO A 57 -5.66 16.99 -5.30
C PRO A 57 -5.76 17.26 -3.80
N ARG A 58 -5.26 18.43 -3.36
CA ARG A 58 -5.24 18.84 -1.94
C ARG A 58 -6.61 18.78 -1.25
N SER A 59 -7.71 18.86 -2.02
CA SER A 59 -9.08 18.78 -1.52
C SER A 59 -9.50 17.38 -1.06
N THR A 60 -8.77 16.33 -1.43
CA THR A 60 -9.16 14.92 -1.21
C THR A 60 -7.98 14.04 -0.83
N TRP A 61 -7.13 14.51 0.08
CA TRP A 61 -6.01 13.73 0.58
C TRP A 61 -6.46 12.57 1.47
N THR A 62 -6.06 11.37 1.07
CA THR A 62 -6.18 10.15 1.87
C THR A 62 -5.14 10.17 2.99
N GLN A 63 -5.58 9.86 4.21
CA GLN A 63 -4.72 9.83 5.40
C GLN A 63 -4.24 8.41 5.75
N GLU A 64 -5.00 7.39 5.38
CA GLU A 64 -4.67 5.99 5.64
C GLU A 64 -5.20 5.08 4.53
N LEU A 65 -4.42 4.06 4.19
CA LEU A 65 -4.77 3.03 3.23
C LEU A 65 -4.21 1.69 3.70
N ASP A 66 -5.00 0.63 3.54
CA ASP A 66 -4.65 -0.73 3.95
C ASP A 66 -4.61 -1.64 2.72
N LEU A 67 -3.48 -2.32 2.49
CA LEU A 67 -3.22 -3.21 1.37
C LEU A 67 -3.08 -4.64 1.89
N ARG A 68 -3.95 -5.54 1.41
CA ARG A 68 -3.98 -6.95 1.78
C ARG A 68 -4.20 -7.86 0.58
N PRO A 69 -3.70 -9.11 0.61
CA PRO A 69 -4.08 -10.14 -0.35
C PRO A 69 -5.60 -10.41 -0.32
N SER A 70 -6.19 -10.69 -1.48
CA SER A 70 -7.64 -10.92 -1.59
C SER A 70 -8.12 -12.25 -1.02
N VAL A 71 -7.20 -13.18 -0.75
CA VAL A 71 -7.51 -14.56 -0.33
C VAL A 71 -7.56 -14.74 1.19
N GLU A 72 -7.31 -13.69 1.99
CA GLU A 72 -7.49 -13.77 3.44
C GLU A 72 -8.96 -14.04 3.79
N GLN A 73 -9.19 -15.05 4.64
CA GLN A 73 -10.53 -15.32 5.20
C GLN A 73 -10.75 -14.49 6.46
N PHE A 74 -11.90 -13.84 6.53
CA PHE A 74 -12.35 -13.02 7.66
C PHE A 74 -13.11 -13.84 8.71
#